data_AF-A0A096XMY3-F1
#
_entry.id   AF-A0A096XMY3-F1
#
_cell.length_a   1.000
_cell.length_b   1.000
_cell.length_c   1.000
_cell.angle_alpha   90.00
_cell.angle_beta   90.00
_cell.angle_gamma   90.00
#
_symmetry.space_group_name_H-M   'P 1'
#
loop_
_entity.id
_entity.type
_entity.pdbx_description
1 polymer ?
#
loop_
_entity_poly.entity_id
_entity_poly.type
_entity_poly.pdbx_seq_one_letter_code
_entity_poly.pdbx_strand_id
1 'polypeptide(L)'
;MIKSTFLDNLFSLYFMNMIPMITIMTLLMIPKKLFSNNPLMMNMILCLVTLMYSLSMSLLSSTFWFSMIMFLMMIGGLLILFLYFTSISPNEFNNIPYNTMISLLMKISMIMLMIMLIMYYYSHNDYLIMNSWKKSNEINYNINNKMNYIFSSNFIYSYPIYKITLLIIIYLFYTLFIINKLCLNSKKPLRKFKN
;
A
#
# COMPACT_ATOMS: atom_id res chain seq x y z
N MET A 1 -8.67 32.57 6.65
CA MET A 1 -7.37 31.87 6.59
C MET A 1 -7.14 30.97 7.80
N ILE A 2 -7.12 31.49 9.03
CA ILE A 2 -6.88 30.65 10.24
C ILE A 2 -8.00 29.60 10.46
N LYS A 3 -9.26 29.97 10.20
CA LYS A 3 -10.41 29.06 10.36
C LYS A 3 -10.45 27.95 9.30
N SER A 4 -10.00 28.24 8.07
CA SER A 4 -9.88 27.22 7.00
C SER A 4 -8.71 26.29 7.29
N THR A 5 -7.53 26.81 7.63
CA THR A 5 -6.38 25.98 8.02
C THR A 5 -6.65 25.12 9.26
N PHE A 6 -7.48 25.60 10.20
CA PHE A 6 -7.87 24.83 11.38
C PHE A 6 -8.83 23.69 11.05
N LEU A 7 -9.79 23.92 10.14
CA LEU A 7 -10.72 22.89 9.69
C LEU A 7 -10.02 21.85 8.80
N ASP A 8 -9.10 22.29 7.95
CA ASP A 8 -8.25 21.42 7.12
C ASP A 8 -7.34 20.55 7.99
N ASN A 9 -6.76 21.13 9.05
CA ASN A 9 -5.99 20.36 10.03
C ASN A 9 -6.90 19.39 10.80
N LEU A 10 -8.13 19.80 11.15
CA LEU A 10 -9.16 18.94 11.78
C LEU A 10 -9.43 17.71 10.96
N PHE A 11 -9.78 17.94 9.70
CA PHE A 11 -9.98 16.91 8.72
C PHE A 11 -8.73 15.99 8.64
N SER A 12 -7.53 16.56 8.48
CA SER A 12 -6.29 15.78 8.31
C SER A 12 -6.01 14.76 9.44
N LEU A 13 -6.35 15.08 10.70
CA LEU A 13 -6.08 14.17 11.83
C LEU A 13 -7.16 13.10 11.98
N TYR A 14 -8.42 13.43 11.68
CA TYR A 14 -9.46 12.39 11.56
C TYR A 14 -9.07 11.42 10.45
N PHE A 15 -8.56 11.92 9.31
CA PHE A 15 -8.01 11.06 8.26
C PHE A 15 -6.81 10.25 8.75
N MET A 16 -5.86 10.86 9.45
CA MET A 16 -4.69 10.20 10.03
C MET A 16 -5.05 9.00 10.93
N ASN A 17 -6.11 9.14 11.73
CA ASN A 17 -6.62 8.06 12.57
C ASN A 17 -7.38 6.97 11.78
N MET A 18 -7.86 7.27 10.57
CA MET A 18 -8.54 6.31 9.69
C MET A 18 -7.57 5.42 8.89
N ILE A 19 -6.29 5.79 8.71
CA ILE A 19 -5.31 4.93 7.99
C ILE A 19 -5.05 3.58 8.68
N PRO A 20 -4.72 3.51 9.98
CA PRO A 20 -4.50 2.21 10.62
C PRO A 20 -5.77 1.34 10.54
N MET A 21 -6.96 1.95 10.56
CA MET A 21 -8.23 1.26 10.33
C MET A 21 -8.33 0.71 8.91
N ILE A 22 -8.07 1.52 7.87
CA ILE A 22 -8.08 1.06 6.47
C ILE A 22 -7.11 -0.11 6.29
N THR A 23 -5.92 -0.07 6.91
CA THR A 23 -4.96 -1.18 6.82
C THR A 23 -5.49 -2.46 7.47
N ILE A 24 -6.13 -2.37 8.64
CA ILE A 24 -6.74 -3.53 9.32
C ILE A 24 -7.92 -4.06 8.50
N MET A 25 -8.73 -3.19 7.89
CA MET A 25 -9.85 -3.59 7.03
C MET A 25 -9.36 -4.31 5.77
N THR A 26 -8.30 -3.82 5.13
CA THR A 26 -7.72 -4.49 3.95
C THR A 26 -7.18 -5.87 4.26
N LEU A 27 -6.60 -6.08 5.45
CA LEU A 27 -6.09 -7.38 5.90
C LEU A 27 -7.22 -8.36 6.24
N LEU A 28 -8.32 -7.88 6.82
CA LEU A 28 -9.48 -8.70 7.17
C LEU A 28 -10.30 -9.14 5.94
N MET A 29 -10.33 -8.31 4.90
CA MET A 29 -11.09 -8.59 3.66
C MET A 29 -10.61 -9.83 2.92
N ILE A 30 -9.37 -10.29 3.13
CA ILE A 30 -8.82 -11.36 2.31
C ILE A 30 -9.30 -12.73 2.81
N PRO A 31 -10.11 -13.49 2.04
CA PRO A 31 -10.51 -14.82 2.44
C PRO A 31 -9.38 -15.82 2.13
N LYS A 32 -9.02 -16.63 3.14
CA LYS A 32 -7.95 -17.64 3.06
C LYS A 32 -8.13 -18.63 1.89
N LYS A 33 -9.37 -18.86 1.46
CA LYS A 33 -9.73 -19.85 0.44
C LYS A 33 -9.71 -19.31 -1.01
N LEU A 34 -9.60 -17.99 -1.21
CA LEU A 34 -9.35 -17.44 -2.56
C LEU A 34 -7.87 -17.55 -2.96
N PHE A 35 -6.97 -17.67 -1.99
CA PHE A 35 -5.54 -17.89 -2.25
C PHE A 35 -5.23 -19.27 -2.84
N SER A 36 -6.09 -20.27 -2.64
CA SER A 36 -5.78 -21.66 -2.99
C SER A 36 -6.06 -22.05 -4.44
N ASN A 37 -6.69 -21.19 -5.25
CA ASN A 37 -7.30 -21.66 -6.49
C ASN A 37 -6.65 -21.14 -7.77
N ASN A 38 -6.31 -19.86 -7.87
CA ASN A 38 -5.72 -19.32 -9.10
C ASN A 38 -4.79 -18.13 -8.83
N PRO A 39 -3.56 -18.13 -9.37
CA PRO A 39 -2.60 -17.03 -9.19
C PRO A 39 -3.15 -15.69 -9.69
N LEU A 40 -4.01 -15.72 -10.71
CA LEU A 40 -4.70 -14.54 -11.24
C LEU A 40 -5.61 -13.88 -10.18
N MET A 41 -6.34 -14.67 -9.40
CA MET A 41 -7.23 -14.14 -8.37
C MET A 41 -6.46 -13.55 -7.19
N MET A 42 -5.31 -14.15 -6.87
CA MET A 42 -4.37 -13.60 -5.90
C MET A 42 -3.78 -12.26 -6.37
N ASN A 43 -3.40 -12.12 -7.64
CA ASN A 43 -2.91 -10.86 -8.20
C ASN A 43 -3.98 -9.76 -8.19
N MET A 44 -5.25 -10.09 -8.47
CA MET A 44 -6.35 -9.13 -8.42
C MET A 44 -6.61 -8.60 -6.99
N ILE A 45 -6.55 -9.49 -5.99
CA ILE A 45 -6.68 -9.09 -4.57
C ILE A 45 -5.52 -8.17 -4.17
N LEU A 46 -4.28 -8.51 -4.59
CA LEU A 46 -3.11 -7.71 -4.26
C LEU A 46 -3.15 -6.32 -4.91
N CYS A 47 -3.67 -6.20 -6.13
CA CYS A 47 -3.90 -4.91 -6.80
C CYS A 47 -4.87 -4.02 -6.00
N LEU A 48 -5.99 -4.57 -5.55
CA LEU A 48 -6.98 -3.80 -4.77
C LEU A 48 -6.44 -3.35 -3.41
N VAL A 49 -5.72 -4.22 -2.70
CA VAL A 49 -5.11 -3.86 -1.40
C VAL A 49 -4.06 -2.76 -1.55
N THR A 50 -3.25 -2.83 -2.61
CA THR A 50 -2.18 -1.86 -2.85
C THR A 50 -2.71 -0.50 -3.31
N LEU A 51 -3.79 -0.47 -4.10
CA LEU A 51 -4.56 0.73 -4.40
C LEU A 51 -5.04 1.42 -3.12
N MET A 52 -5.73 0.68 -2.24
CA MET A 52 -6.25 1.22 -0.98
C MET A 52 -5.13 1.75 -0.07
N TYR A 53 -3.97 1.10 -0.06
CA TYR A 53 -2.81 1.54 0.72
C TYR A 53 -2.17 2.81 0.15
N SER A 54 -2.04 2.93 -1.17
CA SER A 54 -1.49 4.14 -1.79
C SER A 54 -2.38 5.37 -1.55
N LEU A 55 -3.71 5.17 -1.54
CA LEU A 55 -4.70 6.19 -1.23
C LEU A 55 -4.70 6.58 0.26
N SER A 56 -4.48 5.64 1.17
CA SER A 56 -4.34 6.00 2.59
C SER A 56 -3.06 6.77 2.86
N MET A 57 -1.96 6.44 2.18
CA MET A 57 -0.68 7.16 2.31
C MET A 57 -0.70 8.57 1.72
N SER A 58 -1.44 8.81 0.64
CA SER A 58 -1.57 10.16 0.06
C SER A 58 -2.23 11.15 1.00
N LEU A 59 -3.10 10.65 1.90
CA LEU A 59 -3.80 11.47 2.90
C LEU A 59 -2.90 11.84 4.09
N LEU A 60 -1.79 11.13 4.31
CA LEU A 60 -0.83 11.38 5.40
C LEU A 60 0.26 12.37 5.01
N SER A 61 0.74 12.28 3.77
CA SER A 61 1.87 13.05 3.32
C SER A 61 1.45 14.46 2.92
N SER A 62 2.16 15.46 3.42
CA SER A 62 2.05 16.86 2.97
C SER A 62 2.31 17.04 1.48
N THR A 63 3.06 16.13 0.86
CA THR A 63 3.35 16.10 -0.58
C THR A 63 3.01 14.75 -1.20
N PHE A 64 2.23 14.75 -2.27
CA PHE A 64 1.76 13.54 -2.98
C PHE A 64 2.87 12.69 -3.64
N TRP A 65 4.10 13.19 -3.72
CA TRP A 65 5.20 12.55 -4.45
C TRP A 65 5.50 11.12 -3.96
N PHE A 66 5.53 10.91 -2.64
CA PHE A 66 5.80 9.59 -2.07
C PHE A 66 4.66 8.60 -2.35
N SER A 67 3.40 9.01 -2.20
CA SER A 67 2.25 8.17 -2.54
C SER A 67 2.19 7.78 -4.01
N MET A 68 2.60 8.69 -4.92
CA MET A 68 2.66 8.41 -6.35
C MET A 68 3.73 7.37 -6.68
N ILE A 69 4.95 7.50 -6.12
CA ILE A 69 6.04 6.56 -6.34
C ILE A 69 5.67 5.15 -5.84
N MET A 70 5.05 5.05 -4.66
CA MET A 70 4.56 3.79 -4.11
C MET A 70 3.51 3.14 -5.02
N PHE A 71 2.57 3.91 -5.56
CA PHE A 71 1.55 3.43 -6.49
C PHE A 71 2.16 2.85 -7.78
N LEU A 72 3.08 3.61 -8.40
CA LEU A 72 3.73 3.24 -9.66
C LEU A 72 4.58 1.96 -9.52
N MET A 73 5.41 1.87 -8.48
CA MET A 73 6.26 0.69 -8.27
C MET A 73 5.43 -0.57 -8.03
N MET A 74 4.32 -0.45 -7.29
CA MET A 74 3.50 -1.62 -6.95
C MET A 74 2.71 -2.14 -8.16
N ILE A 75 2.14 -1.25 -8.99
CA ILE A 75 1.50 -1.66 -10.25
C ILE A 75 2.51 -2.25 -11.22
N GLY A 76 3.69 -1.63 -11.36
CA GLY A 76 4.73 -2.13 -12.26
C GLY A 76 5.17 -3.56 -11.93
N GLY A 77 5.41 -3.86 -10.65
CA GLY A 77 5.74 -5.21 -10.20
C GLY A 77 4.61 -6.23 -10.40
N LEU A 78 3.36 -5.80 -10.15
CA LEU A 78 2.17 -6.62 -10.34
C LEU A 78 1.92 -7.02 -11.80
N LEU A 79 2.19 -6.12 -12.75
CA LEU A 79 2.03 -6.42 -14.18
C LEU A 79 3.02 -7.47 -14.67
N ILE A 80 4.27 -7.43 -14.18
CA ILE A 80 5.29 -8.43 -14.53
C ILE A 80 4.90 -9.80 -13.97
N LEU A 81 4.43 -9.86 -12.72
CA LEU A 81 3.88 -11.08 -12.11
C LEU A 81 2.65 -11.61 -12.87
N PHE A 82 1.78 -10.72 -13.34
CA PHE A 82 0.61 -11.10 -14.12
C PHE A 82 1.00 -11.78 -15.44
N LEU A 83 1.96 -11.21 -16.20
CA LEU A 83 2.47 -11.81 -17.43
C LEU A 83 3.11 -13.19 -17.21
N TYR A 84 3.84 -13.35 -16.10
CA TYR A 84 4.44 -14.63 -15.77
C TYR A 84 3.37 -15.71 -15.55
N PHE A 85 2.35 -15.45 -14.72
CA PHE A 85 1.36 -16.47 -14.38
C PHE A 85 0.39 -16.80 -15.53
N THR A 86 -0.02 -15.81 -16.34
CA THR A 86 -0.86 -16.07 -17.52
C THR A 86 -0.15 -16.95 -18.56
N SER A 87 1.18 -16.96 -18.57
CA SER A 87 1.96 -17.84 -19.46
C SER A 87 2.05 -19.30 -18.97
N ILE A 88 1.73 -19.58 -17.71
CA ILE A 88 1.99 -20.89 -17.06
C ILE A 88 0.70 -21.66 -16.74
N SER A 89 -0.40 -20.99 -16.41
CA SER A 89 -1.66 -21.66 -16.07
C SER A 89 -2.70 -21.58 -17.20
N PRO A 90 -3.38 -22.68 -17.58
CA PRO A 90 -4.56 -22.58 -18.43
C PRO A 90 -5.64 -21.73 -17.74
N ASN A 91 -6.40 -20.94 -18.51
CA ASN A 91 -7.50 -20.09 -18.03
C ASN A 91 -8.69 -20.94 -17.51
N GLU A 92 -8.50 -21.70 -16.44
CA GLU A 92 -9.60 -22.42 -15.79
C GLU A 92 -10.45 -21.42 -15.00
N PHE A 93 -11.73 -21.32 -15.37
CA PHE A 93 -12.71 -20.51 -14.65
C PHE A 93 -12.82 -21.04 -13.21
N ASN A 94 -12.44 -20.21 -12.24
CA ASN A 94 -12.52 -20.59 -10.84
C ASN A 94 -13.96 -20.46 -10.35
N ASN A 95 -14.61 -21.59 -10.09
CA ASN A 95 -15.90 -21.59 -9.41
C ASN A 95 -15.68 -21.23 -7.94
N ILE A 96 -16.02 -19.99 -7.58
CA ILE A 96 -15.97 -19.50 -6.20
C ILE A 96 -17.04 -20.25 -5.41
N PRO A 97 -16.68 -21.07 -4.39
CA PRO A 97 -17.67 -21.86 -3.67
C PRO A 97 -18.60 -20.94 -2.86
N TYR A 98 -19.89 -21.27 -2.80
CA TYR A 98 -20.91 -20.47 -2.11
C TYR A 98 -20.54 -20.12 -0.66
N ASN A 99 -19.90 -21.04 0.07
CA ASN A 99 -19.40 -20.79 1.43
C ASN A 99 -18.39 -19.64 1.52
N THR A 100 -17.60 -19.40 0.47
CA THR A 100 -16.67 -18.25 0.43
C THR A 100 -17.40 -16.94 0.21
N MET A 101 -18.49 -16.93 -0.58
CA MET A 101 -19.34 -15.75 -0.73
C MET A 101 -20.01 -15.38 0.60
N ILE A 102 -20.54 -16.37 1.33
CA ILE A 102 -21.12 -16.14 2.67
C ILE A 102 -20.05 -15.62 3.64
N SER A 103 -18.86 -16.23 3.65
CA SER A 103 -17.75 -15.77 4.49
C SER A 103 -17.37 -14.31 4.18
N LEU A 104 -17.37 -13.91 2.92
CA LEU A 104 -17.10 -12.53 2.51
C LEU A 104 -18.20 -11.58 2.99
N LEU A 105 -19.46 -11.95 2.80
CA LEU A 105 -20.61 -11.14 3.25
C LEU A 105 -20.59 -10.91 4.77
N MET A 106 -20.28 -11.96 5.55
CA MET A 106 -20.14 -11.85 7.01
C MET A 106 -18.97 -10.98 7.45
N LYS A 107 -17.86 -10.99 6.70
CA LYS A 107 -16.73 -10.09 6.96
C LYS A 107 -17.10 -8.64 6.67
N ILE A 108 -17.78 -8.39 5.55
CA ILE A 108 -18.22 -7.05 5.15
C ILE A 108 -19.19 -6.48 6.20
N SER A 109 -20.14 -7.28 6.70
CA SER A 109 -21.09 -6.81 7.72
C SER A 109 -20.39 -6.45 9.04
N MET A 110 -19.41 -7.24 9.48
CA MET A 110 -18.61 -6.93 10.66
C MET A 110 -17.81 -5.63 10.50
N ILE A 111 -17.27 -5.39 9.30
CA ILE A 111 -16.54 -4.16 9.00
C ILE A 111 -17.48 -2.95 9.07
N MET A 112 -18.67 -3.06 8.50
CA MET A 112 -19.67 -1.99 8.56
C MET A 112 -20.11 -1.68 10.00
N LEU A 113 -20.28 -2.70 10.85
CA LEU A 113 -20.59 -2.52 12.27
C LEU A 113 -19.45 -1.78 13.00
N MET A 114 -18.20 -2.16 12.74
CA MET A 114 -17.05 -1.47 13.32
C MET A 114 -17.01 0.01 12.92
N ILE A 115 -17.25 0.32 11.64
CA ILE A 115 -17.30 1.70 11.16
C ILE A 115 -18.39 2.49 11.89
N MET A 116 -19.59 1.92 12.04
CA MET A 116 -20.70 2.59 12.73
C MET A 116 -20.39 2.87 14.21
N LEU A 117 -19.79 1.92 14.93
CA LEU A 117 -19.39 2.11 16.32
C LEU A 117 -18.34 3.21 16.51
N ILE A 118 -17.42 3.32 15.56
CA ILE A 118 -16.35 4.32 15.60
C ILE A 118 -16.90 5.71 15.26
N MET A 119 -17.75 5.82 14.25
CA MET A 119 -18.43 7.08 13.92
C MET A 119 -19.26 7.58 15.10
N TYR A 120 -19.93 6.67 15.80
CA TYR A 120 -20.63 6.98 17.04
C TYR A 120 -19.67 7.49 18.13
N TYR A 121 -18.55 6.80 18.37
CA TYR A 121 -17.55 7.21 19.37
C TYR A 121 -16.96 8.60 19.10
N TYR A 122 -16.61 8.91 17.84
CA TYR A 122 -16.07 10.21 17.50
C TYR A 122 -17.12 11.32 17.59
N SER A 123 -18.37 11.05 17.19
CA SER A 123 -19.46 12.05 17.27
C SER A 123 -19.77 12.51 18.70
N HIS A 124 -19.47 11.68 19.71
CA HIS A 124 -19.71 12.01 21.12
C HIS A 124 -18.51 12.66 21.83
N ASN A 125 -17.30 12.54 21.28
CA ASN A 125 -16.06 12.95 21.95
C ASN A 125 -15.43 14.25 21.40
N ASP A 126 -16.16 15.01 20.57
CA ASP A 126 -15.70 16.27 19.96
C ASP A 126 -15.09 17.27 20.96
N TYR A 127 -15.52 17.23 22.22
CA TYR A 127 -15.03 18.14 23.27
C TYR A 127 -13.62 17.82 23.80
N LEU A 128 -13.22 16.54 23.85
CA LEU A 128 -11.89 16.12 24.31
C LEU A 128 -10.83 16.28 23.21
N ILE A 129 -11.26 16.12 21.97
CA ILE A 129 -10.44 16.29 20.77
C ILE A 129 -10.06 17.78 20.65
N MET A 130 -11.01 18.71 20.72
CA MET A 130 -10.72 20.15 20.59
C MET A 130 -9.65 20.70 21.57
N ASN A 131 -9.59 20.19 22.81
CA ASN A 131 -8.64 20.66 23.84
C ASN A 131 -7.23 20.08 23.69
N SER A 132 -7.11 18.82 23.25
CA SER A 132 -5.79 18.22 22.95
C SER A 132 -5.13 18.88 21.73
N TRP A 133 -5.93 19.45 20.83
CA TRP A 133 -5.50 20.06 19.59
C TRP A 133 -4.89 21.45 19.71
N LYS A 134 -5.41 22.28 20.62
CA LYS A 134 -4.79 23.58 20.90
C LYS A 134 -3.37 23.42 21.44
N LYS A 135 -3.10 22.35 22.19
CA LYS A 135 -1.77 22.00 22.71
C LYS A 135 -0.87 21.33 21.66
N SER A 136 -1.43 20.57 20.73
CA SER A 136 -0.65 19.87 19.69
C SER A 136 -0.32 20.74 18.48
N ASN A 137 -1.12 21.76 18.14
CA ASN A 137 -0.88 22.60 16.97
C ASN A 137 0.44 23.39 17.04
N GLU A 138 0.83 23.90 18.22
CA GLU A 138 2.12 24.62 18.37
C GLU A 138 3.33 23.68 18.24
N ILE A 139 3.19 22.43 18.68
CA ILE A 139 4.22 21.40 18.60
C ILE A 139 4.29 20.81 17.17
N ASN A 140 3.13 20.63 16.53
CA ASN A 140 3.00 20.02 15.21
C ASN A 140 3.44 20.92 14.06
N TYR A 141 3.33 22.26 14.15
CA TYR A 141 3.81 23.14 13.09
C TYR A 141 5.34 23.06 12.90
N ASN A 142 6.10 22.96 14.01
CA ASN A 142 7.55 22.80 13.95
C ASN A 142 7.98 21.40 13.50
N ILE A 143 7.19 20.37 13.86
CA ILE A 143 7.44 18.99 13.42
C ILE A 143 7.08 18.83 11.94
N ASN A 144 5.97 19.39 11.45
CA ASN A 144 5.58 19.31 10.04
C ASN A 144 6.60 19.99 9.13
N ASN A 145 7.18 21.13 9.52
CA ASN A 145 8.23 21.76 8.71
C ASN A 145 9.52 20.93 8.69
N LYS A 146 9.90 20.30 9.81
CA LYS A 146 11.04 19.35 9.85
C LYS A 146 10.76 18.06 9.07
N MET A 147 9.56 17.49 9.20
CA MET A 147 9.13 16.30 8.46
C MET A 147 9.08 16.59 6.96
N ASN A 148 8.52 17.72 6.52
CA ASN A 148 8.52 18.12 5.11
C ASN A 148 9.94 18.25 4.55
N TYR A 149 10.90 18.70 5.37
CA TYR A 149 12.30 18.75 4.99
C TYR A 149 12.92 17.34 4.91
N ILE A 150 12.63 16.45 5.87
CA ILE A 150 13.11 15.05 5.88
C ILE A 150 12.50 14.22 4.71
N PHE A 151 11.24 14.47 4.37
CA PHE A 151 10.54 13.84 3.24
C PHE A 151 10.81 14.53 1.90
N SER A 152 11.59 15.61 1.89
CA SER A 152 12.04 16.19 0.63
C SER A 152 13.02 15.23 -0.05
N SER A 153 12.85 15.05 -1.36
CA SER A 153 13.74 14.22 -2.18
C SER A 153 15.22 14.59 -2.01
N ASN A 154 15.49 15.86 -1.69
CA ASN A 154 16.83 16.39 -1.49
C ASN A 154 17.51 15.86 -0.21
N PHE A 155 16.75 15.47 0.82
CA PHE A 155 17.31 14.90 2.05
C PHE A 155 18.06 13.59 1.78
N ILE A 156 17.54 12.77 0.86
CA ILE A 156 18.11 11.46 0.52
C ILE A 156 19.51 11.59 -0.12
N TYR A 157 19.77 12.67 -0.84
CA TYR A 157 21.07 12.94 -1.45
C TYR A 157 22.02 13.74 -0.55
N SER A 158 21.55 14.18 0.61
CA SER A 158 22.35 14.98 1.54
C SER A 158 23.31 14.11 2.36
N TYR A 159 24.37 14.73 2.88
CA TYR A 159 25.26 14.09 3.85
C TYR A 159 24.54 13.93 5.20
N PRO A 160 24.61 12.77 5.89
CA PRO A 160 25.36 11.54 5.57
C PRO A 160 24.56 10.46 4.81
N ILE A 161 23.28 10.69 4.51
CA ILE A 161 22.36 9.68 3.96
C ILE A 161 22.80 9.18 2.57
N TYR A 162 23.53 9.98 1.79
CA TYR A 162 24.01 9.57 0.45
C TYR A 162 24.77 8.23 0.42
N LYS A 163 25.37 7.77 1.54
CA LYS A 163 26.01 6.45 1.59
C LYS A 163 25.01 5.32 1.35
N ILE A 164 23.78 5.48 1.83
CA ILE A 164 22.69 4.52 1.65
C ILE A 164 22.25 4.52 0.18
N THR A 165 22.16 5.68 -0.47
CA THR A 165 21.79 5.75 -1.90
C THR A 165 22.84 5.08 -2.78
N LEU A 166 24.13 5.29 -2.47
CA LEU A 166 25.23 4.66 -3.20
C LEU A 166 25.19 3.13 -3.06
N LEU A 167 24.86 2.60 -1.87
CA LEU A 167 24.62 1.17 -1.65
C LEU A 167 23.48 0.62 -2.51
N ILE A 168 22.35 1.34 -2.60
CA ILE A 168 21.18 0.91 -3.40
C ILE A 168 21.54 0.86 -4.89
N ILE A 169 22.30 1.83 -5.40
CA ILE A 169 22.74 1.85 -6.80
C ILE A 169 23.61 0.63 -7.11
N ILE A 170 24.59 0.32 -6.25
CA ILE A 170 25.45 -0.85 -6.43
C ILE A 170 24.64 -2.14 -6.36
N TYR A 171 23.67 -2.24 -5.45
CA TYR A 171 22.78 -3.40 -5.34
C TYR A 171 21.93 -3.61 -6.61
N LEU A 172 21.29 -2.56 -7.13
CA LEU A 172 20.49 -2.63 -8.35
C LEU A 172 21.36 -3.03 -9.56
N PHE A 173 22.59 -2.51 -9.65
CA PHE A 173 23.52 -2.89 -10.70
C PHE A 173 23.95 -4.37 -10.60
N TYR A 174 24.24 -4.84 -9.38
CA TYR A 174 24.62 -6.22 -9.13
C TYR A 174 23.49 -7.21 -9.45
N THR A 175 22.25 -6.90 -9.08
CA THR A 175 21.09 -7.75 -9.38
C THR A 175 20.83 -7.82 -10.89
N LEU A 176 20.97 -6.72 -11.64
CA LEU A 176 20.90 -6.73 -13.10
C LEU A 176 21.94 -7.69 -13.71
N PHE A 177 23.19 -7.65 -13.24
CA PHE A 177 24.26 -8.55 -13.72
C PHE A 177 23.92 -10.02 -13.46
N ILE A 178 23.44 -10.35 -12.25
CA ILE A 178 23.01 -11.72 -11.92
C ILE A 178 21.86 -12.18 -12.81
N ILE A 179 20.82 -11.35 -12.98
CA ILE A 179 19.65 -11.69 -13.79
C ILE A 179 20.08 -11.97 -15.24
N ASN A 180 20.94 -11.13 -15.83
CA ASN A 180 21.45 -11.36 -17.18
C ASN A 180 22.22 -12.70 -17.29
N LYS A 181 23.05 -13.02 -16.29
CA LYS A 181 23.76 -14.32 -16.24
C LYS A 181 22.79 -15.51 -16.13
N LEU A 182 21.71 -15.39 -15.36
CA LEU A 182 20.68 -16.42 -15.22
C LEU A 182 19.92 -16.64 -16.54
N CYS A 183 19.54 -15.57 -17.23
CA CYS A 183 18.84 -15.67 -18.51
C CYS A 183 19.70 -16.35 -19.59
N LEU A 184 20.99 -16.03 -19.68
CA LEU A 184 21.89 -16.57 -20.72
C LEU A 184 22.18 -18.08 -20.59
N ASN A 185 22.14 -18.64 -19.38
CA ASN A 185 22.38 -20.07 -19.15
C ASN A 185 21.23 -21.00 -19.59
N SER A 186 20.10 -20.46 -20.05
CA SER A 186 18.90 -21.22 -20.45
C SER A 186 18.90 -21.74 -21.90
N LYS A 187 19.97 -21.54 -22.69
CA LYS A 187 20.06 -21.93 -24.12
C LYS A 187 20.22 -23.43 -24.40
N LYS A 188 19.74 -24.33 -23.52
CA LYS A 188 19.61 -25.76 -23.86
C LYS A 188 18.26 -25.96 -24.57
N PRO A 189 18.21 -26.60 -25.76
CA PRO A 189 16.97 -26.77 -26.48
C PRO A 189 15.98 -27.58 -25.64
N LEU A 190 14.80 -27.00 -25.37
CA LEU A 190 13.68 -27.61 -24.64
C LEU A 190 13.09 -28.85 -25.34
N ARG A 191 13.55 -29.17 -26.55
CA ARG A 191 13.15 -30.37 -27.29
C ARG A 191 14.37 -31.18 -27.67
N LYS A 192 14.48 -32.40 -27.13
CA LYS A 192 15.33 -33.42 -27.75
C LYS A 192 14.70 -33.74 -29.12
N PHE A 193 15.43 -33.49 -30.20
CA PHE A 193 15.12 -34.15 -31.47
C PHE A 193 15.33 -35.65 -31.24
N LYS A 194 14.24 -36.41 -31.30
CA LYS A 194 14.30 -37.87 -31.44
C LYS A 194 14.82 -38.12 -32.86
N ASN A 195 16.06 -38.59 -32.95
CA ASN A 195 16.50 -39.37 -34.10
C ASN A 195 15.96 -40.79 -33.96
#